data_AF-X1RUS6-F1
#
_entry.id   AF-X1RUS6-F1
#
_cell.length_a   1.000
_cell.length_b   1.000
_cell.length_c   1.000
_cell.angle_alpha   90.00
_cell.angle_beta   90.00
_cell.angle_gamma   90.00
#
_symmetry.space_group_name_H-M   'P 1'
#
loop_
_entity.id
_entity.type
_entity.pdbx_description
1 polymer ?
#
loop_
_entity_poly.entity_id
_entity_poly.type
_entity_poly.pdbx_seq_one_letter_code
_entity_poly.pdbx_strand_id
1 'polypeptide(L)'
;MPSEVIIATNAAVDVAAERENTVVLAKSLTIDNQGGITDRVITLQDVFTPSNYYGAPDPITIDPIQRFRALVVAGDIITWGEEDLKEVKCLGAMKVGPTVADEDDDHCYVTVGYEHE
;
A
#
# COMPACT_ATOMS: atom_id res chain seq x y z
N MET A 1 16.94 -5.25 1.48
CA MET A 1 15.58 -4.79 1.84
C MET A 1 14.62 -5.60 1.00
N PRO A 2 13.58 -6.21 1.59
CA PRO A 2 12.52 -6.83 0.81
C PRO A 2 11.78 -5.78 -0.03
N SER A 3 11.38 -6.18 -1.23
CA SER A 3 10.59 -5.35 -2.14
C SER A 3 9.53 -6.21 -2.78
N GLU A 4 8.33 -5.67 -2.93
CA GLU A 4 7.19 -6.37 -3.51
C GLU A 4 6.65 -5.57 -4.70
N VAL A 5 6.41 -6.27 -5.82
CA VAL A 5 5.82 -5.68 -7.02
C VAL A 5 4.36 -6.11 -7.09
N ILE A 6 3.48 -5.13 -7.15
CA ILE A 6 2.04 -5.30 -7.05
C ILE A 6 1.43 -4.74 -8.32
N ILE A 7 0.56 -5.53 -8.93
CA ILE A 7 -0.27 -5.06 -10.02
C ILE A 7 -1.39 -4.24 -9.38
N ALA A 8 -1.52 -2.98 -9.76
CA ALA A 8 -2.48 -2.08 -9.17
C ALA A 8 -3.88 -2.45 -9.67
N THR A 9 -4.68 -3.08 -8.79
CA THR A 9 -6.04 -3.54 -9.11
C THR A 9 -7.09 -2.75 -8.31
N ASN A 10 -8.38 -3.03 -8.56
CA ASN A 10 -9.49 -2.51 -7.74
C ASN A 10 -9.52 -3.07 -6.30
N ALA A 11 -8.67 -4.02 -5.95
CA ALA A 11 -8.56 -4.59 -4.61
C ALA A 11 -7.26 -4.14 -3.92
N ALA A 12 -7.35 -3.88 -2.61
CA ALA A 12 -6.16 -3.63 -1.81
C ALA A 12 -5.33 -4.91 -1.69
N VAL A 13 -4.02 -4.81 -1.91
CA VAL A 13 -3.08 -5.94 -1.83
C VAL A 13 -2.24 -5.82 -0.57
N ASP A 14 -2.15 -6.91 0.19
CA ASP A 14 -1.31 -7.00 1.38
C ASP A 14 0.16 -7.02 1.00
N VAL A 15 0.95 -6.23 1.72
CA VAL A 15 2.40 -6.08 1.63
C VAL A 15 2.97 -6.22 3.02
N ALA A 16 4.07 -6.96 3.16
CA ALA A 16 4.74 -7.12 4.45
C ALA A 16 3.84 -7.75 5.56
N ALA A 17 2.85 -8.57 5.19
CA ALA A 17 1.97 -9.26 6.14
C ALA A 17 2.65 -10.43 6.89
N GLU A 18 3.98 -10.59 6.75
CA GLU A 18 4.76 -11.68 7.33
C GLU A 18 4.85 -11.63 8.86
N ARG A 19 4.65 -10.44 9.45
CA ARG A 19 4.72 -10.21 10.89
C ARG A 19 3.48 -9.47 11.38
N GLU A 20 2.66 -10.16 12.15
CA GLU A 20 1.48 -9.60 12.79
C GLU A 20 1.90 -8.50 13.78
N ASN A 21 1.32 -7.30 13.67
CA ASN A 21 1.50 -6.17 14.59
C ASN A 21 2.92 -5.57 14.68
N THR A 22 3.75 -5.69 13.64
CA THR A 22 5.04 -4.96 13.57
C THR A 22 4.84 -3.60 12.89
N VAL A 23 5.78 -2.66 13.09
CA VAL A 23 5.77 -1.40 12.34
C VAL A 23 6.45 -1.63 11.00
N VAL A 24 5.78 -1.29 9.90
CA VAL A 24 6.32 -1.37 8.55
C VAL A 24 6.65 0.04 8.06
N LEU A 25 7.92 0.28 7.74
CA LEU A 25 8.42 1.54 7.21
C LEU A 25 8.54 1.41 5.68
N ALA A 26 7.85 2.29 4.94
CA ALA A 26 8.07 2.40 3.51
C ALA A 26 9.42 3.10 3.25
N LYS A 27 10.32 2.46 2.51
CA LYS A 27 11.67 2.96 2.20
C LYS A 27 11.82 3.37 0.74
N SER A 28 11.10 2.70 -0.15
CA SER A 28 11.00 3.09 -1.54
C SER A 28 9.61 2.80 -2.07
N LEU A 29 9.12 3.66 -2.94
CA LEU A 29 7.86 3.46 -3.65
C LEU A 29 8.08 3.87 -5.10
N THR A 30 7.83 2.97 -6.03
CA THR A 30 7.80 3.28 -7.45
C THR A 30 6.43 2.90 -7.97
N ILE A 31 5.75 3.85 -8.60
CA ILE A 31 4.50 3.60 -9.31
C ILE A 31 4.79 3.83 -10.78
N ASP A 32 4.76 2.75 -11.55
CA ASP A 32 4.86 2.77 -13.00
C ASP A 32 3.46 2.72 -13.60
N ASN A 33 3.03 3.83 -14.21
CA ASN A 33 1.77 3.95 -14.93
C ASN A 33 2.02 4.21 -16.43
N GLN A 34 3.18 3.81 -16.97
CA GLN A 34 3.49 4.05 -18.38
C GLN A 34 2.56 3.32 -19.35
N GLY A 35 2.15 2.12 -18.99
CA GLY A 35 1.17 1.35 -19.77
C GLY A 35 -0.28 1.73 -19.46
N GLY A 36 -0.52 2.58 -18.47
CA GLY A 36 -1.86 3.01 -18.08
C GLY A 36 -2.46 4.00 -19.06
N ILE A 37 -3.76 3.85 -19.33
CA ILE A 37 -4.54 4.76 -20.18
C ILE A 37 -5.27 5.85 -19.39
N THR A 38 -5.29 5.75 -18.06
CA THR A 38 -5.89 6.72 -17.15
C THR A 38 -5.00 7.05 -15.96
N ASP A 39 -5.32 8.16 -15.30
CA ASP A 39 -4.66 8.58 -14.07
C ASP A 39 -5.01 7.65 -12.92
N ARG A 40 -4.00 7.24 -12.15
CA ARG A 40 -4.13 6.29 -11.05
C ARG A 40 -3.88 6.97 -9.72
N VAL A 41 -4.76 6.67 -8.76
CA VAL A 41 -4.57 7.08 -7.35
C VAL A 41 -4.12 5.85 -6.59
N ILE A 42 -2.87 5.85 -6.12
CA ILE A 42 -2.32 4.78 -5.27
C ILE A 42 -2.32 5.25 -3.83
N THR A 43 -2.71 4.34 -2.93
CA THR A 43 -2.67 4.60 -1.49
C THR A 43 -1.84 3.55 -0.78
N LEU A 44 -1.05 3.98 0.21
CA LEU A 44 -0.52 3.07 1.22
C LEU A 44 -1.41 3.18 2.44
N GLN A 45 -1.86 2.04 2.92
CA GLN A 45 -2.79 1.91 4.02
C GLN A 45 -2.19 1.00 5.09
N ASP A 46 -2.52 1.23 6.35
CA ASP A 46 -2.27 0.26 7.41
C ASP A 46 -3.56 -0.42 7.85
N VAL A 47 -3.44 -1.70 8.18
CA VAL A 47 -4.49 -2.47 8.84
C VAL A 47 -3.96 -2.89 10.19
N PHE A 48 -4.37 -2.14 11.21
CA PHE A 48 -4.17 -2.52 12.59
C PHE A 48 -5.40 -3.26 13.11
N THR A 49 -5.24 -4.53 13.47
CA THR A 49 -6.28 -5.30 14.15
C THR A 49 -6.00 -5.25 15.65
N PRO A 50 -6.73 -4.44 16.45
CA PRO A 50 -6.54 -4.44 17.88
C PRO A 50 -6.96 -5.80 18.44
N SER A 51 -6.24 -6.27 19.47
CA SER A 51 -6.69 -7.41 20.24
C SER A 51 -8.08 -7.14 20.81
N ASN A 52 -8.98 -8.11 20.72
CA ASN A 52 -10.31 -8.01 21.30
C ASN A 52 -10.23 -7.61 22.78
N TYR A 53 -11.03 -6.62 23.15
CA TYR A 53 -11.29 -6.33 24.55
C TYR A 53 -11.98 -7.55 25.20
N TYR A 54 -11.64 -7.84 26.45
CA TYR A 54 -12.11 -9.00 27.23
C TYR A 54 -13.61 -9.30 26.99
N GLY A 55 -13.90 -10.37 26.24
CA GLY A 55 -15.26 -10.90 26.05
C GLY A 55 -15.94 -10.63 24.70
N ALA A 56 -15.31 -9.91 23.77
CA ALA A 56 -15.83 -9.78 22.41
C ALA A 56 -15.52 -11.04 21.57
N PRO A 57 -16.53 -11.68 20.94
CA PRO A 57 -16.32 -12.93 20.20
C PRO A 57 -15.60 -12.76 18.86
N ASP A 58 -15.67 -11.58 18.24
CA ASP A 58 -15.14 -11.33 16.90
C ASP A 58 -14.14 -10.15 16.89
N PRO A 59 -13.01 -10.25 16.17
CA PRO A 59 -12.09 -9.12 15.99
C PRO A 59 -12.82 -7.91 15.41
N ILE A 60 -12.62 -6.73 16.00
CA ILE A 60 -13.09 -5.47 15.40
C ILE A 60 -12.31 -5.29 14.10
N THR A 61 -12.96 -5.54 12.96
CA THR A 61 -12.44 -5.15 11.65
C THR A 61 -12.40 -3.64 11.60
N ILE A 62 -11.21 -3.05 11.67
CA ILE A 62 -11.03 -1.61 11.45
C ILE A 62 -10.89 -1.36 9.96
N ASP A 63 -11.51 -0.29 9.48
CA ASP A 63 -11.26 0.23 8.14
C ASP A 63 -9.77 0.55 7.96
N PRO A 64 -9.16 0.20 6.82
CA PRO A 64 -7.76 0.53 6.55
C PRO A 64 -7.52 2.04 6.65
N ILE A 65 -6.47 2.44 7.37
CA ILE A 65 -6.11 3.85 7.54
C ILE A 65 -5.13 4.24 6.44
N GLN A 66 -5.48 5.25 5.65
CA GLN A 66 -4.61 5.77 4.60
C GLN A 66 -3.44 6.58 5.20
N ARG A 67 -2.22 6.13 4.97
CA ARG A 67 -0.98 6.82 5.38
C ARG A 67 -0.35 7.63 4.27
N PHE A 68 -0.51 7.19 3.02
CA PHE A 68 0.05 7.84 1.86
C PHE A 68 -0.95 7.82 0.70
N ARG A 69 -0.90 8.85 -0.13
CA ARG A 69 -1.69 8.95 -1.36
C ARG A 69 -0.88 9.66 -2.44
N ALA A 70 -0.78 9.03 -3.59
CA ALA A 70 -0.20 9.61 -4.78
C ALA A 70 -1.18 9.55 -5.95
N LEU A 71 -1.18 10.62 -6.75
CA LEU A 71 -1.78 10.63 -8.07
C LEU A 71 -0.65 10.44 -9.08
N VAL A 72 -0.80 9.47 -9.97
CA VAL A 72 0.15 9.18 -11.05
C VAL A 72 -0.59 9.27 -12.37
N VAL A 73 -0.15 10.18 -13.23
CA VAL A 73 -0.80 10.44 -14.52
C VAL A 73 -0.57 9.28 -15.47
N ALA A 74 -1.48 9.07 -16.42
CA ALA A 74 -1.28 8.11 -17.51
C ALA A 74 0.03 8.39 -18.27
N GLY A 75 0.85 7.36 -18.48
CA GLY A 75 2.12 7.49 -19.21
C GLY A 75 3.32 7.93 -18.36
N ASP A 76 3.17 8.05 -17.04
CA ASP A 76 4.22 8.54 -16.13
C ASP A 76 4.75 7.46 -15.16
N ILE A 77 5.95 7.70 -14.63
CA ILE A 77 6.53 6.93 -13.53
C ILE A 77 6.93 7.89 -12.43
N ILE A 78 6.42 7.66 -11.22
CA ILE A 78 6.83 8.41 -10.04
C ILE A 78 7.54 7.48 -9.07
N THR A 79 8.69 7.93 -8.59
CA THR A 79 9.47 7.22 -7.58
C THR A 79 9.72 8.13 -6.38
N TRP A 80 9.52 7.57 -5.20
CA TRP A 80 9.82 8.18 -3.91
C TRP A 80 10.92 7.38 -3.21
N GLY A 81 11.88 8.11 -2.65
CA GLY A 81 12.96 7.54 -1.86
C GLY A 81 12.64 7.55 -0.35
N GLU A 82 13.63 7.13 0.43
CA GLU A 82 13.51 7.04 1.88
C GLU A 82 13.24 8.40 2.56
N GLU A 83 13.83 9.48 2.04
CA GLU A 83 13.62 10.84 2.57
C GLU A 83 12.17 11.32 2.36
N ASP A 84 11.56 10.94 1.24
CA ASP A 84 10.18 11.32 0.90
C ASP A 84 9.16 10.50 1.70
N LEU A 85 9.55 9.27 2.09
CA LEU A 85 8.68 8.31 2.77
C LEU A 85 8.96 8.20 4.28
N LYS A 86 9.86 9.02 4.84
CA LYS A 86 10.29 8.93 6.25
C LYS A 86 9.16 9.00 7.28
N GLU A 87 8.05 9.63 6.94
CA GLU A 87 6.86 9.77 7.80
C GLU A 87 5.77 8.72 7.49
N VAL A 88 5.96 7.88 6.46
CA VAL A 88 5.04 6.83 6.04
C VAL A 88 5.31 5.57 6.86
N LYS A 89 4.73 5.54 8.06
CA LYS A 89 4.73 4.39 8.96
C LYS A 89 3.37 3.68 8.91
N CYS A 90 3.39 2.40 8.56
CA CYS A 90 2.20 1.54 8.62
C CYS A 90 2.27 0.66 9.88
N LEU A 91 1.16 0.57 10.62
CA LEU A 91 1.06 -0.27 11.81
C LEU A 91 0.39 -1.61 11.45
N GLY A 92 1.08 -2.72 11.68
CA GLY A 92 0.59 -4.03 11.28
C GLY A 92 0.81 -4.28 9.78
N ALA A 93 -0.17 -4.87 9.10
CA ALA A 93 -0.05 -5.17 7.68
C ALA A 93 -0.13 -3.87 6.84
N MET A 94 0.85 -3.67 5.98
CA MET A 94 0.79 -2.61 4.97
C MET A 94 -0.09 -3.09 3.82
N LYS A 95 -1.00 -2.25 3.35
CA LYS A 95 -1.80 -2.52 2.15
C LYS A 95 -1.52 -1.46 1.11
N VAL A 96 -1.35 -1.90 -0.14
CA VAL A 96 -1.45 -1.00 -1.29
C VAL A 96 -2.90 -0.97 -1.69
N GLY A 97 -3.57 0.12 -1.34
CA GLY A 97 -5.00 0.33 -1.53
C GLY A 97 -5.34 0.77 -2.95
N PRO A 98 -6.64 0.63 -3.30
CA PRO A 98 -7.08 0.37 -4.66
C PRO A 98 -6.88 1.56 -5.60
N THR A 99 -6.42 1.25 -6.80
CA THR A 99 -6.60 2.09 -7.98
C THR A 99 -8.04 2.03 -8.43
N VAL A 100 -8.59 3.14 -8.91
CA VAL A 100 -9.69 3.04 -9.87
C VAL A 100 -9.09 2.37 -11.11
N ALA A 101 -9.38 1.08 -11.32
CA ALA A 101 -8.94 0.35 -12.49
C ALA A 101 -9.81 0.67 -13.69
N ASP A 102 -9.18 0.82 -14.85
CA ASP A 102 -9.87 0.72 -16.14
C ASP A 102 -10.41 -0.69 -16.33
N GLU A 103 -11.52 -0.82 -17.04
CA GLU A 103 -12.24 -2.10 -17.21
C GLU A 103 -11.44 -3.20 -17.93
N ASP A 104 -10.24 -2.93 -18.50
CA ASP A 104 -9.62 -3.82 -19.50
C ASP A 104 -8.12 -4.16 -19.40
N ASP A 105 -7.33 -3.64 -18.45
CA ASP A 105 -6.03 -4.25 -18.06
C ASP A 105 -5.31 -3.38 -17.03
N ASP A 106 -4.76 -4.01 -15.98
CA ASP A 106 -3.97 -3.34 -14.95
C ASP A 106 -2.50 -3.17 -15.38
N HIS A 107 -2.26 -2.23 -16.30
CA HIS A 107 -0.91 -1.84 -16.74
C HIS A 107 -0.19 -0.89 -15.78
N CYS A 108 -0.57 -0.88 -14.50
CA CYS A 108 0.06 -0.07 -13.47
C CYS A 108 0.75 -0.98 -12.44
N TYR A 109 2.04 -0.78 -12.24
CA TYR A 109 2.86 -1.58 -11.34
C TYR A 109 3.35 -0.73 -10.18
N VAL A 110 3.08 -1.19 -8.96
CA VAL A 110 3.54 -0.55 -7.73
C VAL A 110 4.63 -1.42 -7.12
N THR A 111 5.84 -0.89 -7.04
CA THR A 111 6.95 -1.52 -6.33
C THR A 111 7.13 -0.84 -4.98
N VAL A 112 6.97 -1.60 -3.90
CA VAL A 112 7.16 -1.10 -2.53
C VAL A 112 8.36 -1.79 -1.90
N GLY A 113 9.38 -1.01 -1.52
CA GLY A 113 10.47 -1.46 -0.68
C GLY A 113 10.19 -1.09 0.77
N TYR A 114 10.33 -2.04 1.68
CA TYR A 114 9.96 -1.86 3.08
C TYR A 114 10.98 -2.44 4.07
N GLU A 115 10.86 -2.01 5.31
CA GLU A 115 11.62 -2.52 6.46
C GLU A 115 10.69 -2.69 7.66
N HIS A 116 10.96 -3.70 8.48
CA HIS A 116 10.24 -3.91 9.74
C HIS A 116 11.02 -3.25 10.89
N GLU A 117 10.34 -2.42 11.68
CA GLU A 117 10.80 -1.84 12.96
C GLU A 117 10.25 -2.65 14.15
#